data_AF-A0A1H4F1N0-F1
#
_entry.id   AF-A0A1H4F1N0-F1
#
_cell.length_a   1.000
_cell.length_b   1.000
_cell.length_c   1.000
_cell.angle_alpha   90.00
_cell.angle_beta   90.00
_cell.angle_gamma   90.00
#
_symmetry.space_group_name_H-M   'P 1'
#
loop_
_entity.id
_entity.type
_entity.pdbx_description
1 polymer ?
#
loop_
_entity_poly.entity_id
_entity_poly.type
_entity_poly.pdbx_seq_one_letter_code
_entity_poly.pdbx_strand_id
1 'polypeptide(L)'
;MTSLEIAELTGKQHFHVMEAIRKMEPAWKKVCKSNFRLTSRTIVQPNGGTREVPCYQLTKTECLYIATKFNDEARARLVLRWEELEMADVRRKMADARCLPEPKKILALADEIIGEGLRQLNEDAEDTLTETQVAKTFNMSVYDFNCVLRDMGIQY
;
A
#
# COMPACT_ATOMS: atom_id res chain seq x y z
N MET A 1 -9.67 -5.30 15.35
CA MET A 1 -9.62 -4.83 16.75
C MET A 1 -10.02 -5.98 17.66
N THR A 2 -9.39 -6.14 18.83
CA THR A 2 -9.71 -7.24 19.78
C THR A 2 -10.68 -6.79 20.88
N SER A 3 -11.38 -7.73 21.53
CA SER A 3 -12.25 -7.41 22.67
C SER A 3 -11.50 -6.82 23.87
N LEU A 4 -10.20 -7.12 24.00
CA LEU A 4 -9.31 -6.50 24.99
C LEU A 4 -9.06 -5.02 24.65
N GLU A 5 -8.72 -4.70 23.41
CA GLU A 5 -8.55 -3.30 22.96
C GLU A 5 -9.84 -2.51 23.15
N ILE A 6 -11.01 -3.11 22.87
CA ILE A 6 -12.30 -2.45 23.11
C ILE A 6 -12.50 -2.15 24.60
N ALA A 7 -12.13 -3.08 25.48
CA ALA A 7 -12.22 -2.86 26.92
C ALA A 7 -11.36 -1.67 27.36
N GLU A 8 -10.12 -1.60 26.87
CA GLU A 8 -9.19 -0.50 27.13
C GLU A 8 -9.73 0.85 26.59
N LEU A 9 -10.22 0.88 25.35
CA LEU A 9 -10.75 2.09 24.71
C LEU A 9 -12.00 2.62 25.40
N THR A 10 -12.88 1.71 25.83
CA THR A 10 -14.16 2.07 26.45
C THR A 10 -14.04 2.30 27.95
N GLY A 11 -12.92 1.90 28.57
CA GLY A 11 -12.73 1.92 30.03
C GLY A 11 -13.59 0.89 30.76
N LYS A 12 -14.15 -0.09 30.06
CA LYS A 12 -14.97 -1.16 30.65
C LYS A 12 -14.09 -2.36 31.00
N GLN A 13 -14.53 -3.14 31.99
CA GLN A 13 -13.90 -4.42 32.29
C GLN A 13 -14.07 -5.37 31.11
N HIS A 14 -13.00 -6.06 30.72
CA HIS A 14 -12.99 -7.02 29.62
C HIS A 14 -14.06 -8.10 29.77
N PHE A 15 -14.32 -8.54 31.01
CA PHE A 15 -15.39 -9.47 31.34
C PHE A 15 -16.77 -9.00 30.83
N HIS A 16 -17.14 -7.74 31.05
CA HIS A 16 -18.42 -7.20 30.60
C HIS A 16 -18.49 -7.07 29.08
N VAL A 17 -17.37 -6.78 28.42
CA VAL A 17 -17.28 -6.77 26.95
C VAL A 17 -17.53 -8.19 26.41
N MET A 18 -16.88 -9.20 26.98
CA MET A 18 -17.09 -10.60 26.61
C MET A 18 -18.54 -11.06 26.83
N GLU A 19 -19.14 -10.65 27.95
CA GLU A 19 -20.55 -10.95 28.25
C GLU A 19 -21.50 -10.30 27.23
N ALA A 20 -21.28 -9.03 26.89
CA ALA A 20 -22.08 -8.31 25.90
C ALA A 20 -22.01 -8.98 24.52
N ILE A 21 -20.81 -9.41 24.10
CA ILE A 21 -20.60 -10.14 22.85
C ILE A 21 -21.42 -11.42 22.84
N ARG A 22 -21.32 -12.25 23.88
CA ARG A 22 -22.07 -13.51 24.02
C ARG A 22 -23.58 -13.30 24.01
N LYS A 23 -24.08 -12.23 24.64
CA LYS A 23 -25.51 -11.89 24.64
C LYS A 23 -26.01 -11.49 23.25
N MET A 24 -25.18 -10.85 22.44
CA MET A 24 -25.55 -10.37 21.11
C MET A 24 -25.28 -11.36 19.98
N GLU A 25 -24.44 -12.36 20.23
CA GLU A 25 -24.07 -13.42 19.29
C GLU A 25 -25.28 -14.16 18.68
N PRO A 26 -26.34 -14.53 19.42
CA PRO A 26 -27.49 -15.21 18.82
C PRO A 26 -28.22 -14.36 17.78
N ALA A 27 -28.35 -13.06 18.02
CA ALA A 27 -28.98 -12.13 17.09
C ALA A 27 -28.08 -11.89 15.86
N TRP A 28 -26.77 -11.75 16.08
CA TRP A 28 -25.80 -11.62 14.99
C TRP A 28 -25.80 -12.85 14.07
N LYS A 29 -25.75 -14.06 14.66
CA LYS A 29 -25.77 -15.33 13.92
C LYS A 29 -27.01 -15.49 13.05
N LYS A 30 -28.17 -15.01 13.50
CA LYS A 30 -29.42 -15.07 12.70
C LYS A 30 -29.32 -14.26 11.40
N VAL A 31 -28.63 -13.12 11.43
CA VAL A 31 -28.52 -12.21 10.27
C VAL A 31 -27.30 -12.55 9.42
N CYS A 32 -26.12 -12.60 10.03
CA CYS A 32 -24.85 -12.81 9.33
C CYS A 32 -24.52 -14.28 9.05
N LYS A 33 -25.25 -15.24 9.64
CA LYS A 33 -24.99 -16.69 9.58
C LYS A 33 -23.62 -17.14 10.12
N SER A 34 -22.80 -16.19 10.60
CA SER A 34 -21.48 -16.41 11.19
C SER A 34 -21.49 -16.01 12.68
N ASN A 35 -20.56 -16.60 13.43
CA ASN A 35 -20.31 -16.27 14.83
C ASN A 35 -19.14 -15.29 14.95
N PHE A 36 -19.03 -14.62 16.09
CA PHE A 36 -17.84 -13.83 16.41
C PHE A 36 -16.61 -14.73 16.52
N ARG A 37 -15.48 -14.29 15.97
CA ARG A 37 -14.25 -15.08 15.96
C ARG A 37 -13.60 -15.08 17.35
N LEU A 38 -13.62 -16.23 18.03
CA LEU A 38 -12.89 -16.42 19.28
C LEU A 38 -11.40 -16.63 18.99
N THR A 39 -10.53 -16.04 19.80
CA THR A 39 -9.06 -16.07 19.68
C THR A 39 -8.44 -15.97 21.08
N SER A 40 -7.15 -16.25 21.25
CA SER A 40 -6.42 -15.98 22.49
C SER A 40 -5.37 -14.89 22.25
N ARG A 41 -5.10 -14.08 23.28
CA ARG A 41 -3.97 -13.16 23.31
C ARG A 41 -3.04 -13.55 24.44
N THR A 42 -1.76 -13.69 24.14
CA THR A 42 -0.72 -13.91 25.14
C THR A 42 -0.41 -12.60 25.85
N ILE A 43 -0.54 -12.59 27.17
CA ILE A 43 -0.20 -11.46 28.04
C ILE A 43 0.98 -11.86 28.91
N VAL A 44 1.99 -10.99 28.98
CA VAL A 44 3.13 -11.15 29.88
C VAL A 44 2.71 -10.70 31.27
N GLN A 45 2.87 -11.57 32.25
CA GLN A 45 2.55 -11.27 33.64
C GLN A 45 3.70 -10.53 34.32
N PRO A 46 3.43 -9.76 35.38
CA PRO A 46 4.47 -9.07 36.16
C PRO A 46 5.59 -10.00 36.67
N ASN A 47 5.28 -11.29 36.84
CA ASN A 47 6.21 -12.30 37.34
C ASN A 47 7.04 -12.97 36.24
N GLY A 48 7.03 -12.43 35.01
CA GLY A 48 7.78 -12.97 33.86
C GLY A 48 7.13 -14.16 33.15
N GLY A 49 6.04 -14.72 33.68
CA GLY A 49 5.28 -15.79 33.04
C GLY A 49 4.31 -15.27 31.98
N THR A 50 4.04 -16.05 30.94
CA THR A 50 3.02 -15.73 29.92
C THR A 50 1.70 -16.43 30.23
N ARG A 51 0.57 -15.72 30.06
CA ARG A 51 -0.78 -16.29 30.17
C ARG A 51 -1.57 -16.00 28.90
N GLU A 52 -2.26 -17.00 28.40
CA GLU A 52 -3.24 -16.80 27.33
C GLU A 52 -4.58 -16.33 27.91
N VAL A 53 -5.07 -15.21 27.38
CA VAL A 53 -6.37 -14.66 27.73
C VAL A 53 -7.29 -14.79 26.52
N PRO A 54 -8.46 -15.44 26.65
CA PRO A 54 -9.41 -15.57 25.56
C PRO A 54 -10.01 -14.21 25.22
N CYS A 55 -10.00 -13.83 23.95
CA CYS A 55 -10.58 -12.59 23.44
C CYS A 55 -11.27 -12.82 22.09
N TYR A 56 -12.23 -11.97 21.73
CA TYR A 56 -12.81 -12.01 20.39
C TYR A 56 -12.03 -11.10 19.45
N GLN A 57 -11.76 -11.58 18.24
CA GLN A 57 -11.29 -10.76 17.15
C GLN A 57 -12.49 -10.25 16.36
N LEU A 58 -12.63 -8.93 16.29
CA LEU A 58 -13.80 -8.28 15.75
C LEU A 58 -13.42 -7.43 14.53
N THR A 59 -14.23 -7.55 13.48
CA THR A 59 -14.23 -6.72 12.28
C THR A 59 -14.90 -5.36 12.57
N LYS A 60 -14.77 -4.40 11.65
CA LYS A 60 -15.36 -3.06 11.81
C LYS A 60 -16.87 -3.13 12.06
N THR A 61 -17.59 -3.95 11.30
CA THR A 61 -19.05 -4.09 11.41
C THR A 61 -19.46 -4.73 12.73
N GLU A 62 -18.75 -5.78 13.16
CA GLU A 62 -18.98 -6.45 14.44
C GLU A 62 -18.71 -5.50 15.61
N CYS A 63 -17.62 -4.73 15.56
CA CYS A 63 -17.31 -3.69 16.53
C CYS A 63 -18.43 -2.65 16.64
N LEU A 64 -18.92 -2.17 15.50
CA LEU A 64 -19.99 -1.16 15.45
C LEU A 64 -21.31 -1.70 16.00
N TYR A 65 -21.62 -2.97 15.71
CA TYR A 65 -22.77 -3.66 16.26
C TYR A 65 -22.70 -3.77 17.79
N ILE A 66 -21.53 -4.15 18.33
CA ILE A 66 -21.34 -4.25 19.78
C ILE A 66 -21.39 -2.89 20.47
N ALA A 67 -20.94 -1.83 19.80
CA ALA A 67 -20.92 -0.47 20.32
C ALA A 67 -22.31 0.05 20.72
N THR A 68 -23.39 -0.55 20.20
CA THR A 68 -24.78 -0.23 20.59
C THR A 68 -25.10 -0.50 22.07
N LYS A 69 -24.28 -1.31 22.78
CA LYS A 69 -24.43 -1.60 24.21
C LYS A 69 -23.51 -0.76 25.10
N PHE A 70 -22.76 0.17 24.53
CA PHE A 70 -21.86 1.04 25.27
C PHE A 70 -22.44 2.44 25.44
N ASN A 71 -21.89 3.19 26.40
CA ASN A 71 -22.20 4.61 26.60
C ASN A 71 -21.79 5.42 25.36
N ASP A 72 -22.45 6.56 25.14
CA ASP A 72 -22.22 7.39 23.96
C ASP A 72 -20.76 7.84 23.81
N GLU A 73 -20.09 8.16 24.91
CA GLU A 73 -18.66 8.49 24.93
C GLU A 73 -17.77 7.32 24.49
N ALA A 74 -18.06 6.10 24.95
CA ALA A 74 -17.32 4.92 24.55
C ALA A 74 -17.55 4.58 23.07
N ARG A 75 -18.79 4.77 22.60
CA ARG A 75 -19.14 4.59 21.19
C ARG A 75 -18.40 5.60 20.31
N ALA A 76 -18.33 6.87 20.72
CA ALA A 76 -17.56 7.89 20.00
C ALA A 76 -16.07 7.54 19.93
N ARG A 77 -15.44 7.18 21.06
CA ARG A 77 -14.04 6.75 21.10
C ARG A 77 -13.76 5.54 20.20
N LEU A 78 -14.67 4.57 20.20
CA LEU A 78 -14.53 3.37 19.38
C LEU A 78 -14.64 3.67 17.88
N VAL A 79 -15.55 4.57 17.48
CA VAL A 79 -15.70 5.02 16.09
C VAL A 79 -14.45 5.77 15.63
N LEU A 80 -13.98 6.75 16.40
CA LEU A 80 -12.77 7.52 16.08
C LEU A 80 -11.55 6.60 15.93
N ARG A 81 -11.40 5.61 16.83
CA ARG A 81 -10.31 4.64 16.74
C ARG A 81 -10.36 3.80 15.46
N TRP A 82 -11.55 3.43 14.98
CA TRP A 82 -11.68 2.70 13.73
C TRP A 82 -11.37 3.58 12.52
N GLU A 83 -11.78 4.83 12.54
CA GLU A 83 -11.43 5.81 11.51
C GLU A 83 -9.91 6.02 11.44
N GLU A 84 -9.24 6.13 12.58
CA GLU A 84 -7.77 6.17 12.65
C GLU A 84 -7.11 4.94 12.02
N LEU A 85 -7.61 3.73 12.32
CA LEU A 85 -7.09 2.49 11.76
C LEU A 85 -7.28 2.44 10.24
N GLU A 86 -8.43 2.88 9.73
CA GLU A 86 -8.68 2.94 8.29
C GLU A 86 -7.76 3.96 7.60
N MET A 87 -7.57 5.14 8.18
CA MET A 87 -6.63 6.13 7.67
C MET A 87 -5.18 5.61 7.70
N ALA A 88 -4.79 4.89 8.74
CA ALA A 88 -3.47 4.29 8.85
C ALA A 88 -3.27 3.20 7.78
N ASP A 89 -4.27 2.35 7.55
CA ASP A 89 -4.24 1.32 6.52
C ASP A 89 -4.19 1.92 5.11
N VAL A 90 -4.97 2.99 4.86
CA VAL A 90 -4.90 3.74 3.59
C VAL A 90 -3.52 4.36 3.40
N ARG A 91 -2.97 5.00 4.43
CA ARG A 91 -1.60 5.56 4.38
C ARG A 91 -0.56 4.49 4.12
N ARG A 92 -0.68 3.31 4.74
CA ARG A 92 0.21 2.18 4.52
C ARG A 92 0.13 1.68 3.09
N LYS A 93 -1.07 1.42 2.58
CA LYS A 93 -1.30 1.03 1.18
C LYS A 93 -0.79 2.09 0.21
N MET A 94 -0.96 3.37 0.52
CA MET A 94 -0.41 4.48 -0.26
C MET A 94 1.11 4.59 -0.18
N ALA A 95 1.73 4.20 0.93
CA ALA A 95 3.19 4.15 1.08
C ALA A 95 3.76 2.97 0.29
N ASP A 96 3.11 1.81 0.36
CA ASP A 96 3.46 0.62 -0.42
C ASP A 96 3.29 0.87 -1.93
N ALA A 97 2.24 1.60 -2.33
CA ALA A 97 2.05 2.05 -3.72
C ALA A 97 3.03 3.16 -4.13
N ARG A 98 3.56 3.94 -3.16
CA ARG A 98 4.61 4.95 -3.36
C ARG A 98 6.03 4.37 -3.33
N CYS A 99 6.21 3.05 -3.21
CA CYS A 99 7.38 2.36 -3.77
C CYS A 99 7.37 2.40 -5.31
N LEU A 100 7.09 3.58 -5.88
CA LEU A 100 7.58 3.93 -7.19
C LEU A 100 9.09 3.81 -7.12
N PRO A 101 9.71 3.13 -8.09
CA PRO A 101 11.15 2.94 -8.07
C PRO A 101 11.82 4.34 -8.03
N GLU A 102 12.94 4.47 -7.32
CA GLU A 102 13.63 5.76 -7.17
C GLU A 102 13.69 6.52 -8.50
N PRO A 103 13.69 7.86 -8.51
CA PRO A 103 13.70 8.64 -9.75
C PRO A 103 14.81 8.20 -10.74
N LYS A 104 15.95 7.71 -10.24
CA LYS A 104 17.02 7.10 -11.02
C LYS A 104 16.61 5.83 -11.78
N LYS A 105 15.82 4.95 -11.14
CA LYS A 105 15.30 3.73 -11.77
C LYS A 105 14.22 4.04 -12.80
N ILE A 106 13.40 5.07 -12.57
CA ILE A 106 12.43 5.53 -13.57
C ILE A 106 13.15 6.02 -14.83
N LEU A 107 14.21 6.81 -14.66
CA LEU A 107 15.05 7.27 -15.77
C LEU A 107 15.72 6.10 -16.51
N ALA A 108 16.29 5.14 -15.78
CA ALA A 108 16.93 3.98 -16.40
C ALA A 108 15.94 3.12 -17.22
N LEU A 109 14.71 2.93 -16.73
CA LEU A 109 13.66 2.22 -17.47
C LEU A 109 13.20 3.00 -18.70
N ALA A 110 13.10 4.34 -18.61
CA ALA A 110 12.76 5.18 -19.74
C ALA A 110 13.86 5.12 -20.83
N ASP A 111 15.13 5.17 -20.45
CA ASP A 111 16.27 5.04 -21.36
C ASP A 111 16.26 3.68 -22.07
N GLU A 112 15.91 2.60 -21.36
CA GLU A 112 15.80 1.25 -21.94
C GLU A 112 14.68 1.18 -22.98
N ILE A 113 13.50 1.72 -22.68
CA ILE A 113 12.36 1.78 -23.62
C ILE A 113 12.71 2.60 -24.87
N ILE A 114 13.38 3.75 -24.69
CA ILE A 114 13.83 4.58 -25.81
C ILE A 114 14.85 3.82 -26.65
N GLY A 115 15.80 3.14 -26.01
CA GLY A 115 16.80 2.31 -26.68
C GLY A 115 16.19 1.17 -27.50
N GLU A 116 15.19 0.47 -26.96
CA GLU A 116 14.46 -0.57 -27.70
C GLU A 116 13.70 -0.01 -28.90
N GLY A 117 13.00 1.12 -28.72
CA GLY A 117 12.27 1.78 -29.81
C GLY A 117 13.20 2.22 -30.95
N LEU A 118 14.37 2.77 -30.62
CA LEU A 118 15.40 3.13 -31.61
C LEU A 118 15.94 1.90 -32.36
N ARG A 119 16.11 0.75 -31.68
CA ARG A 119 16.54 -0.49 -32.35
C ARG A 119 15.49 -1.00 -33.33
N GLN A 120 14.21 -0.99 -32.95
CA GLN A 120 13.12 -1.40 -33.83
C GLN A 120 13.04 -0.51 -35.07
N LEU A 121 13.15 0.81 -34.89
CA LEU A 121 13.13 1.76 -36.01
C LEU A 121 14.34 1.62 -36.95
N ASN A 122 15.48 1.13 -36.42
CA ASN A 122 16.69 0.89 -37.18
C ASN A 122 16.80 -0.56 -37.71
N GLU A 123 15.86 -1.46 -37.38
CA GLU A 123 15.90 -2.87 -37.81
C GLU A 123 15.69 -3.00 -39.32
N ASP A 124 14.85 -2.13 -39.90
CA ASP A 124 14.61 -2.02 -41.34
C ASP A 124 15.68 -1.19 -42.08
N ALA A 125 16.66 -0.61 -41.37
CA ALA A 125 17.73 0.17 -41.98
C ALA A 125 18.86 -0.76 -42.43
N GLU A 126 18.98 -0.98 -43.75
CA GLU A 126 19.91 -1.97 -44.31
C GLU A 126 21.41 -1.61 -44.15
N ASP A 127 21.78 -0.35 -43.97
CA ASP A 127 23.19 0.07 -43.95
C ASP A 127 23.49 1.24 -42.99
N THR A 128 24.60 1.11 -42.25
CA THR A 128 25.20 2.22 -41.50
C THR A 128 25.91 3.16 -42.47
N LEU A 129 25.35 4.35 -42.70
CA LEU A 129 25.99 5.36 -43.52
C LEU A 129 27.17 5.99 -42.76
N THR A 130 28.31 6.08 -43.43
CA THR A 130 29.45 6.89 -42.97
C THR A 130 29.13 8.38 -43.09
N GLU A 131 29.74 9.22 -42.25
CA GLU A 131 29.59 10.69 -42.29
C GLU A 131 29.78 11.26 -43.71
N THR A 132 30.72 10.69 -44.47
CA THR A 132 30.99 11.05 -45.86
C THR A 132 29.85 10.70 -46.82
N GLN A 133 29.16 9.59 -46.60
CA GLN A 133 28.00 9.20 -47.41
C GLN A 133 26.79 10.08 -47.07
N VAL A 134 26.56 10.38 -45.79
CA VAL A 134 25.46 11.27 -45.38
C VAL A 134 25.68 12.69 -45.90
N ALA A 135 26.89 13.25 -45.73
CA ALA A 135 27.21 14.59 -46.21
C ALA A 135 26.98 14.75 -47.73
N LYS A 136 27.35 13.72 -48.51
CA LYS A 136 27.12 13.69 -49.96
C LYS A 136 25.63 13.71 -50.33
N THR A 137 24.78 12.99 -49.60
CA THR A 137 23.33 12.95 -49.85
C THR A 137 22.68 14.32 -49.68
N PHE A 138 23.19 15.13 -48.74
CA PHE A 138 22.72 16.50 -48.50
C PHE A 138 23.51 17.58 -49.25
N ASN A 139 24.37 17.20 -50.21
CA ASN A 139 25.21 18.13 -50.98
C ASN A 139 26.10 19.05 -50.11
N MET A 140 26.53 18.57 -48.94
CA MET A 140 27.40 19.32 -48.03
C MET A 140 28.78 18.69 -47.91
N SER A 141 29.77 19.48 -47.47
CA SER A 141 31.08 18.94 -47.16
C SER A 141 31.05 18.16 -45.85
N VAL A 142 31.98 17.21 -45.68
CA VAL A 142 32.14 16.45 -44.42
C VAL A 142 32.41 17.41 -43.25
N TYR A 143 33.14 18.49 -43.52
CA TYR A 143 33.42 19.52 -42.51
C TYR A 143 32.13 20.21 -42.06
N ASP A 144 31.28 20.64 -43.00
CA ASP A 144 30.01 21.31 -42.69
C ASP A 144 29.06 20.36 -41.96
N PHE A 145 29.00 19.10 -42.37
CA PHE A 145 28.20 18.07 -41.69
C PHE A 145 28.68 17.85 -40.25
N ASN A 146 30.00 17.78 -40.01
CA ASN A 146 30.55 17.60 -38.66
C ASN A 146 30.34 18.83 -37.78
N CYS A 147 30.30 20.04 -38.35
CA CYS A 147 29.85 21.23 -37.64
C CYS A 147 28.39 21.11 -37.19
N VAL A 148 27.49 20.64 -38.06
CA VAL A 148 26.08 20.40 -37.72
C VAL A 148 25.93 19.35 -36.62
N LEU A 149 26.70 18.25 -36.69
CA LEU A 149 26.68 17.22 -35.66
C LEU A 149 27.18 17.72 -34.30
N ARG A 150 28.17 18.62 -34.28
CA ARG A 150 28.63 19.31 -33.05
C ARG A 150 27.58 20.26 -32.49
N ASP A 151 26.96 21.06 -33.34
CA ASP A 151 25.91 22.00 -32.93
C ASP A 151 24.69 21.26 -32.35
N MET A 152 24.39 20.06 -32.85
CA MET A 152 23.35 19.18 -32.34
C MET A 152 23.78 18.35 -31.12
N GLY A 153 25.05 18.41 -30.72
CA GLY A 153 25.59 17.65 -29.58
C GLY A 153 25.66 16.13 -29.79
N ILE A 154 25.65 15.68 -31.05
CA ILE A 154 25.70 14.25 -31.43
C ILE A 154 27.16 13.77 -31.47
N GLN A 155 28.09 14.65 -31.88
CA GLN A 155 29.52 14.38 -31.99
C GLN A 155 30.31 15.53 -31.35
N TYR A 156 31.42 15.22 -30.67
CA TYR A 156 32.29 16.21 -30.02
C TYR A 156 33.53 16.53 -30.85
#